data_AF-S8E5P5-F1
#
_entry.id   AF-S8E5P5-F1
#
_cell.length_a   1.000
_cell.length_b   1.000
_cell.length_c   1.000
_cell.angle_alpha   90.00
_cell.angle_beta   90.00
_cell.angle_gamma   90.00
#
_symmetry.space_group_name_H-M   'P 1'
#
loop_
_entity.id
_entity.type
_entity.pdbx_description
1 polymer ?
#
loop_
_entity_poly.entity_id
_entity_poly.type
_entity_poly.pdbx_seq_one_letter_code
_entity_poly.pdbx_strand_id
1 'polypeptide(L)'
;GKTCHQCRHKAFIWTECTNQRSIKQQCTIRLCDRCLQNRYGEKVEEVAASGNWICPKCRGICNCSVCMKKQGCKPAGALIKTAKSTGVSSVSEILRRGP
;
A
#
# COMPACT_ATOMS: atom_id res chain seq x y z
N GLY A 1 4.23 4.00 19.05
CA GLY A 1 3.46 4.97 18.23
C GLY A 1 3.05 4.32 16.92
N LYS A 2 1.88 4.67 16.36
CA LYS A 2 1.36 4.12 15.10
C LYS A 2 2.21 4.63 13.92
N THR A 3 2.67 3.72 13.05
CA THR A 3 3.48 4.06 11.85
C THR A 3 2.87 3.46 10.58
N CYS A 4 3.20 4.07 9.44
CA CYS A 4 2.80 3.58 8.13
C CYS A 4 3.47 2.23 7.84
N HIS A 5 2.72 1.25 7.34
CA HIS A 5 3.22 -0.08 6.99
C HIS A 5 4.41 -0.02 6.03
N GLN A 6 4.40 0.96 5.13
CA GLN A 6 5.32 1.02 4.02
C GLN A 6 6.59 1.84 4.29
N CYS A 7 6.44 3.11 4.70
CA CYS A 7 7.57 3.99 4.96
C CYS A 7 8.05 3.95 6.42
N ARG A 8 7.30 3.29 7.31
CA ARG A 8 7.59 3.18 8.75
C ARG A 8 7.66 4.52 9.49
N HIS A 9 7.27 5.62 8.87
CA HIS A 9 7.17 6.93 9.50
C HIS A 9 5.78 7.17 10.09
N LYS A 10 5.71 8.13 11.02
CA LYS A 10 4.44 8.75 11.43
C LYS A 10 3.95 9.66 10.30
N ALA A 11 2.65 9.84 10.21
CA ALA A 11 2.00 10.76 9.29
C ALA A 11 0.90 11.51 10.05
N PHE A 12 0.23 12.47 9.42
CA PHE A 12 -0.98 13.09 9.97
C PHE A 12 -2.24 12.48 9.35
N ILE A 13 -2.13 12.05 8.09
CA ILE A 13 -3.23 11.50 7.30
C ILE A 13 -2.91 10.03 7.00
N TRP A 14 -3.84 9.15 7.32
CA TRP A 14 -3.72 7.71 7.11
C TRP A 14 -5.08 7.06 6.90
N THR A 15 -5.05 5.90 6.25
CA THR A 15 -6.16 4.94 6.22
C THR A 15 -5.77 3.67 6.97
N GLU A 16 -6.73 3.02 7.61
CA GLU A 16 -6.59 1.76 8.33
C GLU A 16 -7.43 0.66 7.66
N CYS A 17 -6.90 -0.56 7.64
CA CYS A 17 -7.57 -1.72 7.06
C CYS A 17 -8.80 -2.11 7.87
N THR A 18 -9.95 -2.30 7.21
CA THR A 18 -11.17 -2.79 7.87
C THR A 18 -11.27 -4.32 7.89
N ASN A 19 -10.36 -5.02 7.20
CA ASN A 19 -10.42 -6.48 7.09
C ASN A 19 -10.33 -7.17 8.46
N GLN A 20 -11.33 -7.99 8.76
CA GLN A 20 -11.34 -8.92 9.89
C GLN A 20 -10.87 -10.29 9.40
N ARG A 21 -9.69 -10.72 9.85
CA ARG A 21 -9.13 -12.03 9.46
C ARG A 21 -9.79 -13.18 10.20
N SER A 22 -10.32 -12.90 11.39
CA SER A 22 -11.16 -13.79 12.19
C SER A 22 -11.96 -12.96 13.19
N ILE A 23 -12.92 -13.58 13.89
CA ILE A 23 -13.77 -12.95 14.92
C ILE A 23 -12.95 -12.15 15.95
N LYS A 24 -11.69 -12.56 16.22
CA LYS A 24 -10.82 -11.94 17.23
C LYS A 24 -9.60 -11.20 16.65
N GLN A 25 -9.42 -11.11 15.33
CA GLN A 25 -8.21 -10.57 14.72
C GLN A 25 -8.51 -9.60 13.59
N GLN A 26 -8.53 -8.30 13.91
CA GLN A 26 -8.56 -7.23 12.93
C GLN A 26 -7.17 -6.99 12.34
N CYS A 27 -7.10 -6.73 11.03
CA CYS A 27 -5.86 -6.32 10.39
C CYS A 27 -5.41 -4.94 10.88
N THR A 28 -4.19 -4.84 11.40
CA THR A 28 -3.63 -3.60 11.96
C THR A 28 -2.86 -2.74 10.95
N ILE A 29 -2.94 -3.08 9.65
CA ILE A 29 -2.22 -2.34 8.62
C ILE A 29 -2.86 -0.99 8.40
N ARG A 30 -1.98 0.01 8.32
CA ARG A 30 -2.31 1.37 7.95
C ARG A 30 -1.30 1.91 6.95
N LEU A 31 -1.75 2.79 6.07
CA LEU A 31 -0.91 3.47 5.09
C LEU A 31 -1.11 4.98 5.22
N CYS A 32 -0.02 5.74 5.11
CA CYS A 32 -0.11 7.18 4.93
C CYS A 32 -0.59 7.52 3.52
N ASP A 33 -1.19 8.70 3.37
CA ASP A 33 -1.60 9.32 2.12
C ASP A 33 -0.60 9.11 0.97
N ARG A 34 0.67 9.49 1.17
CA ARG A 34 1.70 9.41 0.12
C ARG A 34 1.98 7.98 -0.30
N CYS A 35 2.01 7.04 0.64
CA CYS A 35 2.27 5.64 0.28
C CYS A 35 1.06 5.00 -0.40
N LEU A 36 -0.15 5.33 0.04
CA LEU A 36 -1.37 4.87 -0.59
C LEU A 36 -1.44 5.33 -2.06
N GLN A 37 -1.21 6.62 -2.30
CA GLN A 37 -1.23 7.20 -3.63
C GLN A 37 -0.07 6.71 -4.50
N ASN A 38 1.19 6.96 -4.10
CA ASN A 38 2.34 6.69 -4.97
C ASN A 38 2.56 5.20 -5.23
N ARG A 39 2.13 4.32 -4.32
CA ARG A 39 2.36 2.87 -4.50
C ARG A 39 1.16 2.13 -5.02
N TYR A 40 -0.04 2.54 -4.69
CA TYR A 40 -1.26 1.78 -5.00
C TYR A 40 -2.25 2.57 -5.87
N GLY A 41 -2.03 3.87 -6.06
CA GLY A 41 -2.90 4.73 -6.88
C GLY A 41 -4.21 5.10 -6.20
N GLU A 42 -4.33 4.89 -4.89
CA GLU A 42 -5.55 5.12 -4.11
C GLU A 42 -5.40 6.40 -3.26
N LYS A 43 -6.49 7.16 -3.05
CA LYS A 43 -6.49 8.37 -2.20
C LYS A 43 -7.18 8.10 -0.86
N VAL A 44 -6.71 8.74 0.21
CA VAL A 44 -7.23 8.48 1.57
C VAL A 44 -8.68 8.94 1.68
N GLU A 45 -9.05 10.02 1.00
CA GLU A 45 -10.40 10.60 1.01
C GLU A 45 -11.41 9.64 0.38
N GLU A 46 -11.08 9.08 -0.78
CA GLU A 46 -11.92 8.09 -1.49
C GLU A 46 -12.07 6.80 -0.68
N VAL A 47 -10.95 6.35 -0.09
CA VAL A 47 -10.89 5.16 0.76
C VAL A 47 -11.66 5.34 2.07
N ALA A 48 -11.58 6.52 2.69
CA ALA A 48 -12.30 6.82 3.92
C ALA A 48 -13.82 6.90 3.66
N ALA A 49 -14.22 7.51 2.53
CA ALA A 49 -15.61 7.59 2.12
C ALA A 49 -16.26 6.21 1.87
N SER A 50 -15.47 5.21 1.47
CA SER A 50 -16.00 3.85 1.22
C SER A 50 -16.31 3.08 2.51
N GLY A 51 -15.66 3.40 3.63
CA GLY A 51 -15.86 2.76 4.94
C GLY A 51 -15.48 1.28 5.04
N ASN A 52 -15.08 0.64 3.94
CA ASN A 52 -14.86 -0.80 3.83
C ASN A 52 -13.50 -1.17 3.21
N TRP A 53 -12.53 -0.27 3.30
CA TRP A 53 -11.25 -0.46 2.63
C TRP A 53 -10.39 -1.60 3.17
N ILE A 54 -10.00 -2.49 2.26
CA ILE A 54 -9.12 -3.62 2.52
C ILE A 54 -7.71 -3.28 2.08
N CYS A 55 -6.73 -3.38 2.97
CA CYS A 55 -5.35 -2.99 2.63
C CYS A 55 -4.73 -3.86 1.52
N PRO A 56 -3.73 -3.35 0.80
CA PRO A 56 -3.04 -4.08 -0.27
C PRO A 56 -2.51 -5.45 0.14
N LYS A 57 -2.06 -5.61 1.39
CA LYS A 57 -1.58 -6.92 1.88
C LYS A 57 -2.71 -7.93 2.00
N CYS A 58 -3.88 -7.52 2.47
CA CYS A 58 -5.03 -8.41 2.55
C CYS A 58 -5.62 -8.72 1.17
N ARG A 59 -5.47 -7.81 0.20
CA ARG A 59 -5.78 -8.03 -1.22
C ARG A 59 -4.73 -8.85 -1.98
N GLY A 60 -3.60 -9.21 -1.36
CA GLY A 60 -2.52 -9.95 -2.02
C GLY A 60 -1.60 -9.13 -2.92
N ILE A 61 -1.79 -7.81 -3.02
CA ILE A 61 -1.10 -6.92 -3.97
C ILE A 61 -0.08 -5.98 -3.29
N CYS A 62 0.31 -6.26 -2.05
CA CYS A 62 1.25 -5.40 -1.32
C CYS A 62 2.65 -5.42 -1.96
N ASN A 63 3.13 -4.25 -2.37
CA ASN A 63 4.44 -4.10 -3.01
C ASN A 63 5.55 -3.69 -2.01
N CYS A 64 5.38 -3.96 -0.72
CA CYS A 64 6.44 -3.77 0.27
C CYS A 64 7.55 -4.81 0.12
N SER A 65 8.76 -4.45 0.53
CA SER A 65 9.94 -5.31 0.35
C SER A 65 9.77 -6.69 0.98
N VAL A 66 9.08 -6.78 2.12
CA VAL A 66 8.82 -8.05 2.81
C VAL A 66 7.83 -8.92 2.02
N CYS A 67 6.74 -8.33 1.52
CA CYS A 67 5.74 -9.05 0.72
C CYS A 67 6.31 -9.50 -0.62
N MET A 68 7.02 -8.62 -1.33
CA MET A 68 7.67 -8.94 -2.60
C MET A 68 8.68 -10.08 -2.46
N LYS A 69 9.54 -10.05 -1.42
CA LYS A 69 10.49 -11.13 -1.14
C LYS A 69 9.78 -12.47 -0.88
N LYS A 70 8.67 -12.47 -0.14
CA LYS A 70 7.87 -13.68 0.11
C LYS A 70 7.23 -14.24 -1.17
N GLN A 71 6.98 -13.39 -2.16
CA GLN A 71 6.48 -13.79 -3.48
C GLN A 71 7.61 -14.16 -4.47
N GLY A 72 8.88 -14.14 -4.04
CA GLY A 72 10.03 -14.39 -4.92
C GLY A 72 10.39 -13.22 -5.84
N CYS A 73 9.78 -12.05 -5.66
CA CYS A 73 9.97 -10.88 -6.51
C CYS A 73 11.00 -9.89 -5.93
N LYS A 74 11.62 -9.08 -6.81
CA LYS A 74 12.50 -7.98 -6.40
C LYS A 74 11.71 -6.90 -5.62
N PRO A 75 12.30 -6.25 -4.60
CA PRO A 75 11.62 -5.18 -3.86
C PRO A 75 11.20 -4.00 -4.77
N ALA A 76 9.94 -3.61 -4.70
CA ALA A 76 9.38 -2.48 -5.48
C ALA A 76 9.67 -1.10 -4.85
N GLY A 77 10.74 -0.99 -4.04
CA GLY A 77 11.14 0.25 -3.39
C GLY A 77 11.60 1.31 -4.39
N ALA A 78 12.52 0.90 -5.28
CA ALA A 78 13.14 1.74 -6.29
C ALA A 78 12.15 2.25 -7.36
N LEU A 79 11.09 1.47 -7.62
CA LEU A 79 10.09 1.77 -8.64
C LEU A 79 9.27 3.04 -8.36
N ILE A 80 9.30 3.60 -7.14
CA ILE A 80 8.68 4.91 -6.88
C ILE A 80 9.30 5.99 -7.77
N LYS A 81 10.64 6.01 -7.89
CA LYS A 81 11.34 7.02 -8.68
C LYS A 81 11.02 6.83 -10.16
N THR A 82 11.04 5.58 -10.62
CA THR A 82 10.65 5.19 -11.98
C THR A 82 9.23 5.65 -12.29
N ALA A 83 8.26 5.40 -11.40
CA ALA A 83 6.88 5.78 -11.63
C ALA A 83 6.72 7.29 -11.89
N LYS A 84 7.39 8.09 -11.05
CA LYS A 84 7.39 9.55 -11.20
C LYS A 84 8.05 10.02 -12.49
N SER A 85 9.16 9.38 -12.92
CA SER A 85 9.87 9.79 -14.13
C SER A 85 9.18 9.34 -15.43
N THR A 86 8.45 8.23 -15.41
CA THR A 86 7.79 7.69 -16.61
C THR A 86 6.33 8.13 -16.75
N GLY A 87 5.86 9.06 -15.91
CA GLY A 87 4.50 9.60 -15.98
C GLY A 87 3.39 8.62 -15.58
N VAL A 88 3.72 7.49 -14.95
CA VAL A 88 2.72 6.52 -14.47
C VAL A 88 2.31 6.88 -13.04
N SER A 89 1.04 6.62 -12.73
CA SER A 89 0.39 7.14 -11.52
C SER A 89 0.84 6.45 -10.24
N SER A 90 1.34 5.21 -10.33
CA SER A 90 1.74 4.43 -9.16
C SER A 90 2.70 3.26 -9.48
N VAL A 91 3.36 2.75 -8.44
CA VAL A 91 4.19 1.53 -8.54
C VAL A 91 3.36 0.31 -8.95
N SER A 92 2.13 0.17 -8.46
CA SER A 92 1.22 -0.90 -8.88
C SER A 92 0.94 -0.88 -10.38
N GLU A 93 0.92 0.29 -11.00
CA GLU A 93 0.77 0.41 -12.46
C GLU A 93 1.97 -0.18 -13.21
N ILE A 94 3.20 0.08 -12.75
CA ILE A 94 4.41 -0.55 -13.31
C ILE A 94 4.35 -2.07 -13.16
N LEU A 95 4.02 -2.56 -11.97
CA LEU A 95 4.05 -4.00 -11.67
C LEU A 95 2.99 -4.80 -12.46
N ARG A 96 1.85 -4.17 -12.81
CA ARG A 96 0.81 -4.82 -13.64
C ARG A 96 1.21 -4.98 -15.10
N ARG A 97 2.12 -4.14 -15.61
CA ARG A 97 2.57 -4.19 -17.01
C ARG A 97 3.62 -5.27 -17.28
N GLY A 98 4.06 -6.00 -16.25
CA GLY A 98 5.14 -6.98 -16.31
C GLY A 98 6.52 -6.33 -16.32
N PRO A 99 7.54 -6.93 -15.68
CA PRO A 99 8.94 -6.55 -15.88
C PRO A 99 9.46 -6.94 -17.26
#